data_AF-A0A182KEV3-F1
#
_entry.id   AF-A0A182KEV3-F1
#
_cell.length_a   1.000
_cell.length_b   1.000
_cell.length_c   1.000
_cell.angle_alpha   90.00
_cell.angle_beta   90.00
_cell.angle_gamma   90.00
#
_symmetry.space_group_name_H-M   'P 1'
#
loop_
_entity.id
_entity.type
_entity.pdbx_description
1 polymer ?
#
loop_
_entity_poly.entity_id
_entity_poly.type
_entity_poly.pdbx_seq_one_letter_code
_entity_poly.pdbx_strand_id
1 'polypeptide(L)'
;MLPNLEELILSHNKLDHVNSEAFYGLSNLKKIALQGCGLVRVPMEALRRIRTVTTLYLDNNLIVDMENVTFRGFHFLKNLRLEGNLLQRVPTDALSGLRSLEAL
;
A
#
# COMPACT_ATOMS: atom_id res chain seq x y z
N MET A 1 20.42 4.84 2.06
CA MET A 1 19.74 3.66 2.64
C MET A 1 19.34 3.98 4.06
N LEU A 2 18.11 3.62 4.45
CA LEU A 2 17.60 3.78 5.81
C LEU A 2 17.33 2.39 6.39
N PRO A 3 18.40 1.65 6.78
CA PRO A 3 18.28 0.23 7.09
C PRO A 3 17.43 -0.05 8.33
N ASN A 4 17.21 0.93 9.21
CA ASN A 4 16.43 0.74 10.44
C ASN A 4 15.04 1.37 10.38
N LEU A 5 14.61 1.89 9.22
CA LEU A 5 13.30 2.51 9.11
C LEU A 5 12.22 1.44 9.04
N GLU A 6 11.38 1.37 10.06
CA GLU A 6 10.26 0.42 10.16
C GLU A 6 8.91 1.07 9.85
N GLU A 7 8.76 2.36 10.13
CA GLU A 7 7.52 3.10 9.86
C GLU A 7 7.78 4.32 8.98
N LEU A 8 6.95 4.48 7.95
CA LEU A 8 6.96 5.65 7.07
C LEU A 8 5.56 6.24 7.01
N ILE A 9 5.41 7.45 7.55
CA ILE A 9 4.14 8.18 7.59
C ILE A 9 4.21 9.34 6.61
N LEU A 10 3.44 9.25 5.53
CA LEU A 10 3.34 10.26 4.47
C LEU A 10 1.92 10.77 4.28
N SER A 11 1.02 10.41 5.19
CA SER A 11 -0.39 10.75 5.15
C SER A 11 -0.66 12.23 5.03
N HIS A 12 -1.75 12.57 4.34
CA HIS A 12 -2.20 13.95 4.12
C HIS A 12 -1.19 14.83 3.38
N ASN A 13 -0.33 14.22 2.56
CA ASN A 13 0.48 14.92 1.59
C ASN A 13 -0.10 14.70 0.19
N LYS A 14 -0.11 15.74 -0.64
CA LYS A 14 -0.51 15.60 -2.03
C LYS A 14 0.54 14.79 -2.80
N LEU A 15 0.25 13.52 -3.06
CA LEU A 15 1.14 12.61 -3.80
C LEU A 15 0.58 12.41 -5.21
N ASP A 16 0.74 13.42 -6.07
CA ASP A 16 0.32 13.35 -7.49
C ASP A 16 1.00 12.18 -8.23
N HIS A 17 2.22 11.86 -7.83
CA HIS A 17 3.00 10.76 -8.38
C HIS A 17 3.90 10.14 -7.32
N VAL A 18 3.94 8.80 -7.26
CA VAL A 18 4.90 8.04 -6.47
C VAL A 18 5.84 7.32 -7.43
N ASN A 19 7.12 7.72 -7.42
CA ASN A 19 8.15 7.14 -8.27
C ASN A 19 8.36 5.65 -7.94
N SER A 20 8.65 4.81 -8.95
CA SER A 20 8.86 3.36 -8.78
C SER A 20 10.02 2.99 -7.85
N GLU A 21 10.97 3.90 -7.64
CA GLU A 21 12.10 3.72 -6.74
C GLU A 21 11.95 4.50 -5.41
N ALA A 22 10.79 5.10 -5.15
CA ALA A 22 10.55 5.94 -3.97
C ALA A 22 10.84 5.21 -2.64
N PHE A 23 10.68 3.89 -2.60
CA PHE A 23 10.92 3.06 -1.41
C PHE A 23 12.15 2.17 -1.54
N TYR A 24 13.05 2.47 -2.49
CA TYR A 24 14.29 1.72 -2.65
C TYR A 24 15.17 1.81 -1.39
N GLY A 25 15.64 0.65 -0.91
CA GLY A 25 16.49 0.57 0.28
C GLY A 25 15.77 0.71 1.62
N LEU A 26 14.43 0.70 1.65
CA LEU A 26 13.60 0.63 2.87
C LEU A 26 13.25 -0.83 3.20
N SER A 27 14.25 -1.71 3.24
CA SER A 27 14.04 -3.17 3.32
C SER A 27 13.37 -3.64 4.63
N ASN A 28 13.48 -2.87 5.71
CA ASN A 28 12.92 -3.20 7.02
C ASN A 28 11.56 -2.55 7.29
N LEU A 29 10.97 -1.86 6.30
CA LEU A 29 9.71 -1.17 6.47
C LEU A 29 8.57 -2.15 6.79
N LYS A 30 7.89 -1.94 7.92
CA LYS A 30 6.75 -2.71 8.41
C LYS A 30 5.43 -1.98 8.21
N LYS A 31 5.45 -0.66 8.28
CA LYS A 31 4.24 0.16 8.16
C LYS A 31 4.47 1.31 7.21
N ILE A 32 3.51 1.48 6.30
CA ILE A 32 3.44 2.65 5.44
C ILE A 32 2.03 3.24 5.49
N ALA A 33 1.97 4.54 5.73
CA ALA A 33 0.73 5.31 5.84
C ALA A 33 0.66 6.34 4.72
N LEU A 34 -0.26 6.12 3.78
CA LEU A 34 -0.52 6.93 2.58
C LEU A 34 -1.96 7.43 2.55
N GLN A 35 -2.64 7.47 3.70
CA GLN A 35 -4.02 7.94 3.75
C GLN A 35 -4.13 9.43 3.41
N GLY A 36 -5.20 9.80 2.71
CA GLY A 36 -5.44 11.22 2.39
C GLY A 36 -4.45 11.83 1.42
N CYS A 37 -3.80 11.02 0.57
CA CYS A 37 -2.76 11.49 -0.34
C CYS A 37 -3.25 11.86 -1.76
N GLY A 38 -4.53 11.62 -2.05
CA GLY A 38 -5.12 11.87 -3.38
C GLY A 38 -4.74 10.82 -4.42
N LEU A 39 -4.32 9.62 -4.00
CA LEU A 39 -3.92 8.55 -4.91
C LEU A 39 -5.12 8.06 -5.73
N VAL A 40 -5.03 8.16 -7.06
CA VAL A 40 -6.06 7.62 -7.98
C VAL A 40 -5.86 6.12 -8.28
N ARG A 41 -4.68 5.59 -7.95
CA ARG A 41 -4.30 4.19 -8.09
C ARG A 41 -3.29 3.81 -7.02
N VAL A 42 -3.23 2.53 -6.67
CA VAL A 42 -2.18 2.00 -5.80
C VAL A 42 -0.82 2.10 -6.52
N PRO A 43 0.24 2.67 -5.91
CA PRO A 43 1.55 2.80 -6.53
C PRO A 43 2.33 1.47 -6.49
N MET A 44 1.80 0.45 -7.18
CA MET A 44 2.27 -0.93 -7.08
C MET A 44 3.76 -1.10 -7.39
N GLU A 45 4.30 -0.38 -8.38
CA GLU A 45 5.71 -0.48 -8.74
C GLU A 45 6.65 -0.07 -7.59
N ALA A 46 6.31 1.01 -6.87
CA ALA A 46 7.05 1.45 -5.70
C ALA A 46 6.90 0.45 -4.54
N LEU A 47 5.66 0.02 -4.28
CA LEU A 47 5.32 -0.86 -3.17
C LEU A 47 5.97 -2.25 -3.29
N ARG A 48 6.26 -2.75 -4.51
CA ARG A 48 6.94 -4.03 -4.71
C ARG A 48 8.35 -4.12 -4.11
N ARG A 49 8.95 -2.97 -3.74
CA ARG A 49 10.26 -2.88 -3.06
C ARG A 49 10.18 -3.18 -1.55
N ILE A 50 9.01 -3.05 -0.93
CA ILE A 50 8.80 -3.14 0.52
C ILE A 50 7.95 -4.36 0.91
N ARG A 51 8.42 -5.56 0.58
CA ARG A 51 7.67 -6.81 0.78
C ARG A 51 7.56 -7.28 2.23
N THR A 52 8.22 -6.60 3.15
CA THR A 52 8.21 -6.86 4.59
C THR A 52 7.09 -6.15 5.34
N VAL A 53 6.30 -5.34 4.63
CA VAL A 53 5.19 -4.55 5.19
C VAL A 53 4.10 -5.45 5.76
N THR A 54 3.71 -5.15 6.99
CA THR A 54 2.60 -5.76 7.71
C THR A 54 1.37 -4.86 7.78
N THR A 55 1.55 -3.55 7.59
CA THR A 55 0.49 -2.54 7.68
C THR A 55 0.57 -1.54 6.52
N LEU A 56 -0.50 -1.45 5.74
CA LEU A 56 -0.63 -0.54 4.61
C LEU A 56 -1.93 0.26 4.73
N TYR A 57 -1.82 1.57 4.92
CA TYR A 57 -2.97 2.46 4.94
C TYR A 57 -3.07 3.23 3.62
N LEU A 58 -4.16 2.97 2.91
CA LEU A 58 -4.53 3.59 1.65
C LEU A 58 -5.93 4.23 1.74
N ASP A 59 -6.49 4.34 2.95
CA ASP A 59 -7.80 4.94 3.18
C ASP A 59 -7.83 6.41 2.78
N ASN A 60 -9.05 6.91 2.52
CA ASN A 60 -9.29 8.31 2.18
C ASN A 60 -8.47 8.78 0.94
N ASN A 61 -8.36 7.92 -0.07
CA ASN A 61 -7.76 8.25 -1.37
C ASN A 61 -8.84 8.23 -2.47
N LEU A 62 -8.44 8.29 -3.73
CA LEU A 62 -9.32 8.36 -4.90
C LEU A 62 -9.22 7.09 -5.76
N ILE A 63 -8.89 5.95 -5.15
CA ILE A 63 -8.62 4.70 -5.88
C ILE A 63 -9.94 4.12 -6.39
N VAL A 64 -10.03 3.89 -7.70
CA VAL A 64 -11.25 3.43 -8.38
C VAL A 64 -11.26 1.92 -8.59
N ASP A 65 -10.09 1.33 -8.84
CA ASP A 65 -9.91 -0.09 -9.08
C ASP A 65 -8.54 -0.59 -8.56
N MET A 66 -8.40 -1.91 -8.54
CA MET A 66 -7.15 -2.61 -8.24
C MET A 66 -7.04 -3.84 -9.15
N GLU A 67 -5.86 -4.02 -9.72
CA GLU A 67 -5.53 -5.19 -10.51
C GLU A 67 -5.25 -6.41 -9.61
N ASN A 68 -5.43 -7.61 -10.14
CA ASN A 68 -5.11 -8.86 -9.42
C ASN A 68 -3.64 -8.93 -8.93
N VAL A 69 -2.73 -8.19 -9.58
CA VAL A 69 -1.31 -8.13 -9.23
C VAL A 69 -0.97 -7.08 -8.17
N THR A 70 -1.91 -6.19 -7.79
CA THR A 70 -1.63 -5.01 -6.94
C THR A 70 -0.92 -5.37 -5.63
N PHE A 71 -1.33 -6.43 -4.95
CA PHE A 71 -0.72 -6.88 -3.69
C PHE A 71 0.11 -8.17 -3.83
N ARG A 72 0.54 -8.52 -5.05
CA ARG A 72 1.34 -9.73 -5.26
C ARG A 72 2.68 -9.63 -4.53
N GLY A 73 2.92 -10.59 -3.63
CA GLY A 73 4.15 -10.66 -2.83
C GLY A 73 4.04 -10.04 -1.44
N PHE A 74 2.89 -9.45 -1.07
CA PHE A 74 2.59 -8.94 0.27
C PHE A 74 2.19 -10.06 1.22
N HIS A 75 3.06 -11.06 1.38
CA HIS A 75 2.76 -12.27 2.15
C HIS A 75 2.60 -12.01 3.65
N PHE A 76 3.15 -10.92 4.15
CA PHE A 76 3.14 -10.54 5.57
C PHE A 76 2.13 -9.44 5.89
N LEU A 77 1.37 -8.95 4.91
CA LEU A 77 0.39 -7.89 5.14
C LEU A 77 -0.75 -8.42 6.03
N LYS A 78 -0.91 -7.79 7.19
CA LYS A 78 -1.92 -8.12 8.21
C LYS A 78 -3.04 -7.10 8.26
N ASN A 79 -2.69 -5.83 8.09
CA ASN A 79 -3.63 -4.72 8.17
C ASN A 79 -3.60 -3.95 6.86
N LEU A 80 -4.73 -3.95 6.16
CA LEU A 80 -4.97 -3.15 4.97
C LEU A 80 -6.13 -2.22 5.26
N ARG A 81 -6.01 -0.94 4.92
CA ARG A 81 -7.13 0.01 4.99
C ARG A 81 -7.39 0.59 3.61
N LEU A 82 -8.65 0.52 3.19
CA LEU A 82 -9.12 0.93 1.87
C LEU A 82 -10.40 1.76 1.95
N GLU A 83 -10.93 2.01 3.15
CA GLU A 83 -12.13 2.82 3.34
C GLU A 83 -11.97 4.24 2.79
N GLY A 84 -13.08 4.85 2.38
CA GLY A 84 -13.04 6.21 1.82
C GLY A 84 -12.36 6.33 0.45
N ASN A 85 -12.18 5.22 -0.28
CA ASN A 85 -11.83 5.21 -1.71
C ASN A 85 -13.07 5.19 -2.62
N LEU A 86 -12.85 5.16 -3.93
CA LEU A 86 -13.89 5.16 -4.97
C LEU A 86 -14.11 3.77 -5.58
N LEU A 87 -13.79 2.72 -4.83
CA LEU A 87 -13.93 1.34 -5.28
C LEU A 87 -15.41 1.00 -5.49
N GLN A 88 -15.78 0.59 -6.70
CA GLN A 88 -17.16 0.19 -7.02
C GLN A 88 -17.53 -1.19 -6.49
N ARG A 89 -16.52 -2.00 -6.17
CA ARG A 89 -16.66 -3.36 -5.66
C ARG A 89 -15.46 -3.71 -4.80
N VAL A 90 -15.63 -4.71 -3.95
CA VAL A 90 -14.50 -5.32 -3.24
C VAL A 90 -13.58 -5.99 -4.28
N PRO A 91 -12.27 -5.66 -4.29
CA PRO A 91 -11.33 -6.16 -5.31
C PRO A 91 -10.83 -7.56 -4.94
N THR A 92 -11.73 -8.55 -4.91
CA THR A 92 -11.45 -9.90 -4.41
C THR A 92 -10.22 -10.55 -5.05
N ASP A 93 -10.01 -10.34 -6.36
CA ASP A 93 -8.86 -10.87 -7.08
C ASP A 93 -7.53 -10.29 -6.58
N ALA A 94 -7.47 -8.98 -6.31
CA ALA A 94 -6.29 -8.31 -5.77
C ALA A 94 -5.97 -8.77 -4.33
N LEU A 95 -7.02 -9.08 -3.56
CA LEU A 95 -6.90 -9.52 -2.16
C LEU A 95 -6.59 -11.01 -2.01
N SER A 96 -6.82 -11.82 -3.05
CA SER A 96 -6.67 -13.29 -3.02
C SER A 96 -5.29 -13.79 -2.57
N GLY A 97 -4.23 -12.98 -2.77
CA GLY A 97 -2.86 -13.30 -2.40
C GLY A 97 -2.46 -12.96 -0.97
N LEU A 98 -3.31 -12.25 -0.21
CA LEU A 98 -3.02 -11.72 1.13
C LEU A 98 -3.26 -12.77 2.22
N ARG A 99 -2.36 -13.77 2.28
CA ARG A 99 -2.52 -14.95 3.16
C ARG A 99 -2.45 -14.66 4.67
N SER A 100 -1.89 -13.52 5.06
CA SER A 100 -1.74 -13.12 6.46
C SER A 100 -2.71 -12.01 6.86
N LEU A 101 -3.69 -11.68 6.02
CA LEU A 101 -4.60 -10.58 6.28
C LEU A 101 -5.49 -10.90 7.50
N GLU A 102 -5.45 -10.01 8.49
CA GLU A 102 -6.19 -10.12 9.75
C GLU A 102 -7.26 -9.02 9.85
N ALA A 103 -6.99 -7.84 9.26
CA ALA A 103 -7.91 -6.70 9.22
C ALA A 103 -7.92 -6.02 7.84
N LEU A 104 -9.13 -5.70 7.36
CA LEU A 104 -9.44 -5.04 6.08
C LEU A 104 -10.39 -3.87 6.30
#